data_AF-A0A1H3GQQ1-F1
#
_entry.id   AF-A0A1H3GQQ1-F1
#
_cell.length_a   1.000
_cell.length_b   1.000
_cell.length_c   1.000
_cell.angle_alpha   90.00
_cell.angle_beta   90.00
_cell.angle_gamma   90.00
#
_symmetry.space_group_name_H-M   'P 1'
#
loop_
_entity.id
_entity.type
_entity.pdbx_description
1 polymer ?
#
loop_
_entity_poly.entity_id
_entity_poly.type
_entity_poly.pdbx_seq_one_letter_code
_entity_poly.pdbx_strand_id
1 'polypeptide(L)'
;MIIKKNTIYKIDFDRKRKYFYNFLIYMFLIGISLPIIFYLIFDLSISVTIKMCLSFFLFTSVFYLIPLIVLFKNYTKHNKHFELIIEENEKYLINRKNTNLKSKINLPDSEIKIINSNLSYSLFDNRIRLLFWDELFYNELILKNNERIYISCLLCDELIEHFPNVKNNRIKRIFPNIKIINNCG
;
A
#
# COMPACT_ATOMS: atom_id res chain seq x y z
N MET A 1 22.03 19.73 -14.93
CA MET A 1 22.53 18.56 -14.17
C MET A 1 21.71 18.47 -12.90
N ILE A 2 20.63 17.67 -12.90
CA ILE A 2 19.79 17.49 -11.71
C ILE A 2 20.53 16.53 -10.81
N ILE A 3 20.98 17.00 -9.64
CA ILE A 3 21.56 16.16 -8.59
C ILE A 3 20.45 15.18 -8.17
N LYS A 4 20.49 13.95 -8.69
CA LYS A 4 19.53 12.90 -8.33
C LYS A 4 19.94 12.36 -6.97
N LYS A 5 19.19 12.80 -5.96
CA LYS A 5 19.38 12.49 -4.55
C LYS A 5 19.28 10.98 -4.30
N ASN A 6 20.23 10.41 -3.56
CA ASN A 6 20.10 9.08 -2.98
C ASN A 6 18.76 8.99 -2.23
N THR A 7 17.93 8.03 -2.62
CA THR A 7 16.57 7.91 -2.05
C THR A 7 16.47 6.59 -1.29
N ILE A 8 16.18 6.71 0.00
CA ILE A 8 16.00 5.57 0.91
C ILE A 8 14.51 5.44 1.21
N TYR A 9 13.92 4.37 0.72
CA TYR A 9 12.53 4.02 0.95
C TYR A 9 12.41 3.16 2.20
N LYS A 10 11.74 3.73 3.21
CA LYS A 10 11.34 3.07 4.44
C LYS A 10 9.94 3.56 4.81
N ILE A 11 9.26 2.83 5.68
CA ILE A 11 8.01 3.36 6.24
C ILE A 11 8.34 4.58 7.09
N ASP A 12 7.91 5.75 6.63
CA ASP A 12 8.12 7.04 7.28
C ASP A 12 6.78 7.64 7.70
N PHE A 13 6.83 8.84 8.27
CA PHE A 13 5.63 9.54 8.73
C PHE A 13 4.72 9.92 7.55
N ASP A 14 5.28 10.33 6.42
CA ASP A 14 4.49 10.75 5.25
C ASP A 14 3.71 9.60 4.63
N ARG A 15 4.32 8.40 4.53
CA ARG A 15 3.63 7.18 4.09
C ARG A 15 2.55 6.76 5.09
N LYS A 16 2.83 6.83 6.39
CA LYS A 16 1.79 6.61 7.42
C LYS A 16 0.67 7.65 7.31
N ARG A 17 0.98 8.90 6.99
CA ARG A 17 -0.02 9.94 6.78
C ARG A 17 -0.91 9.62 5.59
N LYS A 18 -0.31 9.31 4.44
CA LYS A 18 -1.02 8.97 3.20
C LYS A 18 -1.90 7.73 3.35
N TYR A 19 -1.35 6.63 3.88
CA TYR A 19 -2.02 5.33 3.88
C TYR A 19 -2.74 4.95 5.18
N PHE A 20 -2.53 5.68 6.29
CA PHE A 20 -3.14 5.38 7.59
C PHE A 20 -3.85 6.59 8.22
N TYR A 21 -3.19 7.74 8.42
CA TYR A 21 -3.84 8.86 9.12
C TYR A 21 -4.93 9.53 8.31
N ASN A 22 -4.72 9.80 7.03
CA ASN A 22 -5.76 10.36 6.14
C ASN A 22 -7.01 9.48 6.15
N PHE A 23 -6.80 8.16 6.18
CA PHE A 23 -7.86 7.18 6.27
C PHE A 23 -8.66 7.27 7.58
N LEU A 24 -7.99 7.38 8.73
CA LEU A 24 -8.68 7.53 10.03
C LEU A 24 -9.50 8.83 10.07
N ILE A 25 -8.98 9.90 9.46
CA ILE A 25 -9.68 11.17 9.33
C ILE A 25 -10.95 11.01 8.50
N TYR A 26 -10.89 10.38 7.32
CA TYR A 26 -12.09 10.14 6.50
C TYR A 26 -13.13 9.28 7.22
N MET A 27 -12.70 8.23 7.90
CA MET A 27 -13.59 7.38 8.70
C MET A 27 -14.32 8.19 9.79
N PHE A 28 -13.59 9.06 10.50
CA PHE A 28 -14.16 9.92 11.53
C PHE A 28 -15.14 10.94 10.95
N LEU A 29 -14.76 11.61 9.84
CA LEU A 29 -15.61 12.58 9.16
C LEU A 29 -16.92 11.94 8.68
N ILE A 30 -16.86 10.79 8.00
CA ILE A 30 -18.05 10.09 7.51
C ILE A 30 -18.92 9.59 8.67
N GLY A 31 -18.29 9.03 9.71
CA GLY A 31 -18.99 8.50 10.88
C GLY A 31 -19.78 9.54 11.68
N ILE A 32 -19.44 10.83 11.55
CA ILE A 32 -20.08 11.93 12.28
C ILE A 32 -20.96 12.80 11.38
N SER A 33 -20.51 13.11 10.16
CA SER A 33 -21.22 14.03 9.26
C SER A 33 -22.61 13.52 8.86
N LEU A 34 -22.74 12.24 8.51
CA LEU A 34 -24.03 11.64 8.14
C LEU A 34 -25.07 11.72 9.27
N PRO A 35 -24.79 11.25 10.50
CA PRO A 35 -25.71 11.41 11.64
C PRO A 35 -26.09 12.87 11.93
N ILE A 36 -25.15 13.81 11.84
CA ILE A 36 -25.44 15.24 12.04
C ILE A 36 -26.40 15.75 10.96
N ILE A 37 -26.20 15.39 9.69
CA ILE A 37 -27.11 15.75 8.61
C ILE A 37 -28.51 15.19 8.87
N PHE A 38 -28.62 13.94 9.32
CA PHE A 38 -29.91 13.34 9.68
C PHE A 38 -30.58 14.05 10.85
N TYR A 39 -29.83 14.43 11.88
CA TYR A 39 -30.33 15.24 12.99
C TYR A 39 -30.93 16.56 12.51
N LEU A 40 -30.24 17.26 11.62
CA LEU A 40 -30.68 18.57 11.10
C LEU A 40 -31.91 18.48 10.17
N ILE A 41 -32.04 17.41 9.37
CA ILE A 41 -33.12 17.28 8.38
C ILE A 41 -34.40 16.69 8.98
N PHE A 42 -34.27 15.72 9.89
CA PHE A 42 -35.40 14.94 10.41
C PHE A 42 -35.77 15.25 11.86
N ASP A 43 -35.14 16.27 12.45
CA ASP A 43 -35.37 16.74 13.83
C ASP A 43 -35.31 15.59 14.85
N LEU A 44 -34.26 14.77 14.74
CA LEU A 44 -34.09 13.59 15.57
C LEU A 44 -33.75 13.97 17.01
N SER A 45 -34.17 13.17 17.97
CA SER A 45 -33.72 13.35 19.35
C SER A 45 -32.22 13.10 19.49
N ILE A 46 -31.60 13.79 20.46
CA ILE A 46 -30.16 13.66 20.74
C ILE A 46 -29.78 12.20 21.02
N SER A 47 -30.62 11.46 21.76
CA SER A 47 -30.36 10.05 22.10
C SER A 47 -30.36 9.14 20.87
N VAL A 48 -31.25 9.38 19.90
CA VAL A 48 -31.27 8.65 18.62
C VAL A 48 -30.05 9.01 17.79
N THR A 49 -29.68 10.29 17.74
CA THR A 49 -28.50 10.76 17.00
C THR A 49 -27.21 10.13 17.52
N ILE A 50 -27.03 10.04 18.84
CA ILE A 50 -25.87 9.38 19.45
C ILE A 50 -25.82 7.90 19.08
N LYS A 51 -26.96 7.19 19.12
CA LYS A 51 -27.03 5.78 18.70
C LYS A 51 -26.65 5.63 17.23
N MET A 52 -27.15 6.52 16.36
CA MET A 52 -26.78 6.53 14.94
C MET A 52 -25.29 6.77 14.74
N CYS A 53 -24.69 7.76 15.42
CA CYS A 53 -23.24 7.97 15.40
C CYS A 53 -22.49 6.69 15.74
N LEU A 54 -22.84 6.03 16.85
CA LEU A 54 -22.17 4.81 17.28
C LEU A 54 -22.31 3.68 16.25
N SER A 55 -23.52 3.47 15.71
CA SER A 55 -23.78 2.44 14.70
C SER A 55 -23.03 2.71 13.40
N PHE A 56 -23.03 3.95 12.91
CA PHE A 56 -22.27 4.35 11.74
C PHE A 56 -20.78 4.17 11.98
N PHE A 57 -20.26 4.60 13.13
CA PHE A 57 -18.84 4.47 13.46
C PHE A 57 -18.39 3.01 13.53
N LEU A 58 -19.20 2.12 14.12
CA LEU A 58 -18.96 0.67 14.13
C LEU A 58 -18.96 0.09 12.72
N PHE A 59 -19.98 0.43 11.92
CA PHE A 59 -20.09 -0.04 10.55
C PHE A 59 -18.91 0.43 9.70
N THR A 60 -18.60 1.73 9.70
CA THR A 60 -17.45 2.27 8.98
C THR A 60 -16.17 1.62 9.49
N SER A 61 -15.97 1.46 10.81
CA SER A 61 -14.79 0.80 11.34
C SER A 61 -14.57 -0.59 10.75
N VAL A 62 -15.61 -1.42 10.61
CA VAL A 62 -15.46 -2.75 10.01
C VAL A 62 -15.02 -2.67 8.54
N PHE A 63 -15.70 -1.87 7.72
CA PHE A 63 -15.39 -1.74 6.29
C PHE A 63 -14.03 -1.10 6.02
N TYR A 64 -13.61 -0.20 6.90
CA TYR A 64 -12.40 0.59 6.77
C TYR A 64 -11.19 -0.14 7.40
N LEU A 65 -11.35 -0.82 8.53
CA LEU A 65 -10.25 -1.54 9.19
C LEU A 65 -9.79 -2.76 8.41
N ILE A 66 -10.70 -3.51 7.78
CA ILE A 66 -10.32 -4.74 7.05
C ILE A 66 -9.25 -4.45 5.99
N PRO A 67 -9.42 -3.48 5.08
CA PRO A 67 -8.40 -3.19 4.09
C PRO A 67 -7.07 -2.72 4.68
N LEU A 68 -7.14 -1.91 5.75
CA LEU A 68 -5.97 -1.42 6.46
C LEU A 68 -5.17 -2.56 7.08
N ILE A 69 -5.85 -3.52 7.71
CA ILE A 69 -5.24 -4.72 8.30
C ILE A 69 -4.52 -5.51 7.21
N VAL A 70 -5.12 -5.69 6.04
CA VAL A 70 -4.45 -6.43 4.95
C VAL A 70 -3.21 -5.69 4.46
N LEU A 71 -3.28 -4.37 4.28
CA LEU A 71 -2.12 -3.56 3.89
C LEU A 71 -0.96 -3.70 4.89
N PHE A 72 -1.24 -3.53 6.18
CA PHE A 72 -0.24 -3.66 7.23
C PHE A 72 0.26 -5.10 7.40
N LYS A 73 -0.58 -6.11 7.17
CA LYS A 73 -0.20 -7.52 7.17
C LYS A 73 0.78 -7.81 6.03
N ASN A 74 0.49 -7.35 4.81
CA ASN A 74 1.39 -7.46 3.66
C ASN A 74 2.75 -6.82 3.96
N TYR A 75 2.76 -5.58 4.44
CA TYR A 75 3.99 -4.88 4.82
C TYR A 75 4.74 -5.60 5.94
N THR A 76 4.05 -6.01 7.00
CA THR A 76 4.67 -6.70 8.14
C THR A 76 5.33 -8.01 7.74
N LYS A 77 4.69 -8.77 6.84
CA LYS A 77 5.16 -10.06 6.37
C LYS A 77 6.33 -9.95 5.38
N HIS A 78 6.31 -8.97 4.48
CA HIS A 78 7.24 -8.92 3.34
C HIS A 78 8.25 -7.77 3.39
N ASN A 79 7.96 -6.66 4.05
CA ASN A 79 8.74 -5.42 3.92
C ASN A 79 9.15 -4.76 5.24
N LYS A 80 8.62 -5.14 6.41
CA LYS A 80 8.88 -4.48 7.71
C LYS A 80 10.35 -4.36 8.08
N HIS A 81 11.15 -5.31 7.64
CA HIS A 81 12.59 -5.33 7.92
C HIS A 81 13.43 -4.92 6.72
N PHE A 82 12.80 -4.51 5.61
CA PHE A 82 13.50 -4.14 4.40
C PHE A 82 13.53 -2.63 4.23
N GLU A 83 14.65 -2.13 3.72
CA GLU A 83 14.79 -0.82 3.11
C GLU A 83 15.08 -1.01 1.64
N LEU A 84 14.40 -0.25 0.79
CA LEU A 84 14.77 -0.15 -0.62
C LEU A 84 15.63 1.10 -0.78
N ILE A 85 16.85 0.91 -1.25
CA ILE A 85 17.80 1.99 -1.49
C ILE A 85 18.02 2.11 -2.98
N ILE A 86 17.90 3.33 -3.47
CA ILE A 86 18.02 3.69 -4.87
C ILE A 86 19.10 4.77 -4.97
N GLU A 87 20.24 4.34 -5.49
CA GLU A 87 21.40 5.15 -5.83
C GLU A 87 21.53 5.23 -7.35
N GLU A 88 22.37 6.13 -7.85
CA GLU A 88 22.44 6.49 -9.28
C GLU A 88 22.49 5.30 -10.24
N ASN A 89 23.26 4.26 -9.89
CA ASN A 89 23.41 3.04 -10.69
C ASN A 89 23.09 1.75 -9.91
N GLU A 90 22.85 1.85 -8.60
CA GLU A 90 22.60 0.69 -7.75
C GLU A 90 21.23 0.76 -7.10
N LYS A 91 20.49 -0.33 -7.21
CA LYS A 91 19.20 -0.52 -6.55
C LYS A 91 19.34 -1.75 -5.70
N TYR A 92 19.04 -1.65 -4.41
CA TYR A 92 19.22 -2.79 -3.51
C TYR A 92 18.21 -2.78 -2.37
N LEU A 93 17.80 -3.98 -1.96
CA LEU A 93 17.01 -4.22 -0.76
C LEU A 93 17.96 -4.64 0.36
N ILE A 94 17.93 -3.91 1.48
CA ILE A 94 18.68 -4.29 2.70
C ILE A 94 17.70 -4.82 3.73
N ASN A 95 17.96 -6.01 4.27
CA ASN A 95 17.26 -6.51 5.44
C ASN A 95 17.91 -6.01 6.74
N ARG A 96 17.30 -5.03 7.40
CA ARG A 96 17.73 -4.44 8.69
C ARG A 96 17.91 -5.45 9.82
N LYS A 97 17.24 -6.61 9.79
CA LYS A 97 17.39 -7.63 10.84
C LYS A 97 18.71 -8.38 10.76
N ASN A 98 19.39 -8.33 9.62
CA ASN A 98 20.60 -9.09 9.38
C ASN A 98 21.68 -8.10 8.90
N THR A 99 22.53 -7.65 9.81
CA THR A 99 23.58 -6.65 9.56
C THR A 99 24.72 -7.17 8.69
N ASN A 100 24.71 -8.45 8.32
CA ASN A 100 25.70 -9.03 7.43
C ASN A 100 25.47 -8.61 5.97
N LEU A 101 26.55 -8.32 5.22
CA LEU A 101 26.55 -8.02 3.77
C LEU A 101 25.75 -9.01 2.91
N LYS A 102 25.59 -10.27 3.36
CA LYS A 102 24.75 -11.30 2.72
C LYS A 102 23.25 -10.96 2.71
N SER A 103 22.82 -9.91 3.39
CA SER A 103 21.41 -9.47 3.43
C SER A 103 21.09 -8.36 2.43
N LYS A 104 22.10 -7.84 1.70
CA LYS A 104 21.93 -6.91 0.58
C LYS A 104 21.54 -7.73 -0.66
N ILE A 105 20.32 -7.53 -1.13
CA ILE A 105 19.84 -8.07 -2.40
C ILE A 105 20.01 -6.97 -3.44
N ASN A 106 21.00 -7.09 -4.31
CA ASN A 106 21.14 -6.20 -5.45
C ASN A 106 20.01 -6.50 -6.44
N LEU A 107 19.43 -5.44 -7.01
CA LEU A 107 18.33 -5.48 -7.97
C LEU A 107 18.70 -4.69 -9.23
N PRO A 108 19.72 -5.11 -9.98
CA PRO A 108 19.99 -4.49 -11.27
C PRO A 108 18.83 -4.79 -12.24
N ASP A 109 18.52 -3.85 -13.12
CA ASP A 109 17.44 -3.98 -14.12
C ASP A 109 17.62 -5.26 -14.96
N SER A 110 18.88 -5.65 -15.20
CA SER A 110 19.25 -6.85 -15.97
C SER A 110 18.87 -8.17 -15.29
N GLU A 111 18.66 -8.21 -13.98
CA GLU A 111 18.26 -9.41 -13.24
C GLU A 111 16.74 -9.55 -13.10
N ILE A 112 16.01 -8.45 -13.29
CA ILE A 112 14.55 -8.45 -13.18
C ILE A 112 13.95 -8.82 -14.54
N LYS A 113 13.19 -9.92 -14.56
CA LYS A 113 12.51 -10.40 -15.76
C LYS A 113 11.26 -9.57 -16.06
N ILE A 114 10.45 -9.31 -15.03
CA ILE A 114 9.19 -8.56 -15.15
C ILE A 114 8.76 -8.01 -13.79
N ILE A 115 8.10 -6.87 -13.80
CA ILE A 115 7.42 -6.30 -12.63
C ILE A 115 5.92 -6.45 -12.84
N ASN A 116 5.26 -7.17 -11.94
CA ASN A 116 3.81 -7.31 -11.90
C ASN A 116 3.22 -6.31 -10.90
N SER A 117 2.62 -5.25 -11.41
CA SER A 117 1.90 -4.25 -10.63
C SER A 117 0.49 -4.75 -10.31
N ASN A 118 0.24 -5.20 -9.08
CA ASN A 118 -1.06 -5.71 -8.65
C ASN A 118 -1.91 -4.55 -8.09
N LEU A 119 -2.73 -3.96 -8.95
CA LEU A 119 -3.46 -2.72 -8.72
C LEU A 119 -4.93 -2.98 -8.35
N SER A 120 -5.52 -2.08 -7.57
CA SER A 120 -6.98 -2.01 -7.40
C SER A 120 -7.69 -1.75 -8.74
N TYR A 121 -9.00 -1.95 -8.80
CA TYR A 121 -9.80 -1.69 -10.01
C TYR A 121 -9.66 -0.25 -10.48
N SER A 122 -9.86 0.72 -9.57
CA SER A 122 -9.81 2.15 -9.88
C SER A 122 -8.41 2.58 -10.32
N LEU A 123 -7.36 2.05 -9.69
CA LEU A 123 -5.96 2.35 -10.02
C LEU A 123 -5.53 1.72 -11.35
N PHE A 124 -6.07 0.55 -11.71
CA PHE A 124 -5.83 -0.08 -13.00
C PHE A 124 -6.50 0.68 -14.16
N ASP A 125 -7.78 1.04 -13.99
CA ASP A 125 -8.57 1.72 -15.01
C ASP A 125 -8.34 3.25 -15.06
N ASN A 126 -7.45 3.80 -14.21
CA ASN A 126 -7.25 5.25 -14.03
C ASN A 126 -8.56 6.01 -13.75
N ARG A 127 -9.45 5.40 -12.96
CA ARG A 127 -10.73 6.00 -12.55
C ARG A 127 -10.58 6.83 -11.29
N ILE A 128 -11.60 7.64 -11.01
CA ILE A 128 -11.74 8.36 -9.75
C ILE A 128 -11.66 7.35 -8.59
N ARG A 129 -10.83 7.66 -7.59
CA ARG A 129 -10.62 6.84 -6.40
C ARG A 129 -11.57 7.32 -5.33
N LEU A 130 -12.71 6.63 -5.20
CA LEU A 130 -13.76 7.01 -4.25
C LEU A 130 -13.49 6.43 -2.87
N LEU A 131 -12.84 5.28 -2.82
CA LEU A 131 -12.62 4.52 -1.60
C LEU A 131 -11.12 4.44 -1.34
N PHE A 132 -10.70 4.54 -0.08
CA PHE A 132 -9.26 4.56 0.24
C PHE A 132 -8.54 3.26 -0.18
N TRP A 133 -9.26 2.13 -0.23
CA TRP A 133 -8.67 0.88 -0.69
C TRP A 133 -8.36 0.88 -2.19
N ASP A 134 -8.88 1.85 -2.94
CA ASP A 134 -8.54 2.07 -4.33
C ASP A 134 -7.08 2.50 -4.50
N GLU A 135 -6.41 2.97 -3.44
CA GLU A 135 -4.99 3.31 -3.47
C GLU A 135 -4.07 2.15 -3.05
N LEU A 136 -4.64 1.00 -2.69
CA LEU A 136 -3.87 -0.15 -2.24
C LEU A 136 -3.36 -0.96 -3.44
N PHE A 137 -2.07 -1.25 -3.43
CA PHE A 137 -1.43 -2.11 -4.42
C PHE A 137 -0.12 -2.67 -3.86
N TYR A 138 0.43 -3.64 -4.60
CA TYR A 138 1.79 -4.09 -4.39
C TYR A 138 2.44 -4.43 -5.74
N ASN A 139 3.76 -4.40 -5.77
CA ASN A 139 4.56 -4.83 -6.90
C ASN A 139 5.18 -6.19 -6.59
N GLU A 140 5.15 -7.09 -7.56
CA GLU A 140 5.87 -8.36 -7.54
C GLU A 140 6.98 -8.29 -8.58
N LEU A 141 8.23 -8.25 -8.13
CA LEU A 141 9.40 -8.36 -8.99
C LEU A 141 9.67 -9.85 -9.19
N ILE A 142 9.66 -10.29 -10.44
CA ILE A 142 10.06 -11.65 -10.82
C ILE A 142 11.46 -11.55 -11.38
N LEU A 143 12.41 -12.19 -10.70
CA LEU A 143 13.80 -12.26 -11.12
C LEU A 143 13.99 -13.32 -12.22
N LYS A 144 15.12 -13.27 -12.93
CA LYS A 144 15.46 -14.24 -13.98
C LYS A 144 15.59 -15.68 -13.47
N ASN A 145 15.98 -15.85 -12.21
CA ASN A 145 16.00 -17.14 -11.51
C ASN A 145 14.61 -17.59 -11.01
N ASN A 146 13.53 -16.91 -11.41
CA ASN A 146 12.15 -17.10 -10.97
C ASN A 146 11.87 -16.82 -9.48
N GLU A 147 12.83 -16.25 -8.73
CA GLU A 147 12.55 -15.74 -7.39
C GLU A 147 11.60 -14.53 -7.47
N ARG A 148 10.78 -14.40 -6.43
CA ARG A 148 9.72 -13.39 -6.36
C ARG A 148 9.91 -12.51 -5.15
N ILE A 149 10.01 -11.20 -5.38
CA ILE A 149 10.13 -10.19 -4.34
C ILE A 149 8.88 -9.35 -4.36
N TYR A 150 8.22 -9.23 -3.20
CA TYR A 150 7.01 -8.44 -3.05
C TYR A 150 7.32 -7.11 -2.37
N ILE A 151 6.92 -6.01 -3.00
CA ILE A 151 7.07 -4.64 -2.49
C ILE A 151 5.67 -4.04 -2.35
N SER A 152 5.21 -3.88 -1.11
CA SER A 152 3.96 -3.16 -0.82
C SER A 152 4.11 -1.66 -1.09
N CYS A 153 3.00 -0.99 -1.42
CA CYS A 153 2.98 0.47 -1.57
C CYS A 153 3.39 1.22 -0.28
N LEU A 154 3.28 0.58 0.89
CA LEU A 154 3.81 1.11 2.15
C LEU A 154 5.34 1.21 2.19
N LEU A 155 6.05 0.37 1.42
CA LEU A 155 7.51 0.48 1.31
C LEU A 155 7.88 1.45 0.18
N CYS A 156 7.38 1.21 -1.03
CA CYS A 156 7.63 2.06 -2.19
C CYS A 156 6.42 2.00 -3.15
N ASP A 157 5.81 3.15 -3.39
CA ASP A 157 4.66 3.37 -4.26
C ASP A 157 5.06 3.86 -5.67
N GLU A 158 6.32 4.25 -5.86
CA GLU A 158 6.89 4.75 -7.12
C GLU A 158 7.87 3.74 -7.74
N LEU A 159 7.81 2.47 -7.35
CA LEU A 159 8.80 1.45 -7.73
C LEU A 159 9.08 1.42 -9.24
N ILE A 160 8.03 1.51 -10.05
CA ILE A 160 8.09 1.39 -11.51
C ILE A 160 8.95 2.51 -12.13
N GLU A 161 8.92 3.71 -11.55
CA GLU A 161 9.70 4.86 -12.02
C GLU A 161 11.21 4.62 -11.88
N HIS A 162 11.59 3.76 -10.93
CA HIS A 162 12.96 3.37 -10.71
C HIS A 162 13.42 2.22 -11.61
N PHE A 163 12.51 1.56 -12.34
CA PHE A 163 12.84 0.45 -13.25
C PHE A 163 12.27 0.69 -14.66
N PRO A 164 12.64 1.79 -15.35
CA PRO A 164 12.02 2.19 -16.62
C PRO A 164 12.28 1.19 -17.76
N ASN A 165 13.38 0.43 -17.68
CA ASN A 165 13.77 -0.53 -18.72
C ASN A 165 13.21 -1.94 -18.48
N VAL A 166 12.57 -2.17 -17.33
CA VAL A 166 12.00 -3.47 -16.98
C VAL A 166 10.56 -3.53 -17.46
N LYS A 167 10.17 -4.63 -18.10
CA LYS A 167 8.78 -4.85 -18.52
C LYS A 167 7.85 -4.76 -17.31
N ASN A 168 6.86 -3.89 -17.39
CA ASN A 168 5.81 -3.75 -16.37
C ASN A 168 4.50 -4.35 -16.88
N ASN A 169 3.93 -5.28 -16.12
CA ASN A 169 2.62 -5.86 -16.35
C ASN A 169 1.65 -5.39 -15.27
N ARG A 170 0.52 -4.81 -15.68
CA ARG A 170 -0.52 -4.35 -14.77
C ARG A 170 -1.52 -5.49 -14.57
N ILE A 171 -1.81 -5.84 -13.31
CA ILE A 171 -2.75 -6.90 -12.94
C ILE A 171 -3.85 -6.29 -12.09
N LYS A 172 -5.10 -6.52 -12.50
CA LYS A 172 -6.28 -6.01 -11.81
C LYS A 172 -6.67 -6.91 -10.63
N ARG A 173 -6.84 -6.34 -9.44
CA ARG A 173 -7.22 -7.05 -8.21
C ARG A 173 -8.37 -6.34 -7.51
N ILE A 174 -9.34 -7.10 -7.00
CA ILE A 174 -10.40 -6.56 -6.13
C ILE A 174 -9.76 -6.13 -4.80
N PHE A 175 -8.90 -7.00 -4.27
CA PHE A 175 -8.17 -6.75 -3.05
C PHE A 175 -6.69 -7.16 -3.23
N PRO A 176 -5.72 -6.28 -2.96
CA PRO A 176 -4.30 -6.56 -3.12
C PRO A 176 -3.77 -7.38 -1.93
N ASN A 177 -4.26 -8.62 -1.76
CA ASN A 177 -3.75 -9.56 -0.78
C ASN A 177 -2.63 -10.41 -1.41
N ILE A 178 -1.44 -10.40 -0.80
CA ILE A 178 -0.30 -11.20 -1.28
C ILE A 178 -0.56 -12.66 -0.89
N LYS A 179 -1.10 -13.44 -1.84
CA LYS A 179 -1.13 -14.90 -1.73
C LYS A 179 0.22 -15.42 -2.22
N ILE A 180 1.01 -15.99 -1.31
CA ILE A 180 2.17 -16.79 -1.72
C ILE A 180 1.56 -18.04 -2.36
N ILE A 181 1.60 -18.10 -3.69
CA ILE A 181 1.38 -19.35 -4.39
C ILE A 181 2.69 -20.11 -4.19
N ASN A 182 2.71 -21.03 -3.24
CA ASN A 182 3.76 -22.04 -3.18
C ASN A 182 3.57 -22.90 -4.42
N ASN A 183 4.25 -22.55 -5.51
CA ASN A 183 4.50 -23.54 -6.56
C ASN A 183 5.47 -24.54 -5.94
N CYS A 184 4.94 -25.57 -5.29
CA CYS A 184 5.66 -26.82 -5.14
C CYS A 184 5.85 -27.35 -6.56
N GLY A 185 7.09 -27.26 -7.06
CA GLY A 185 7.54 -28.12 -8.14
C GLY A 185 7.60 -29.56 -7.68
#